data_AF-A0A6B3HZG7-F1
#
_entry.id   AF-A0A6B3HZG7-F1
#
_cell.length_a   1.000
_cell.length_b   1.000
_cell.length_c   1.000
_cell.angle_alpha   90.00
_cell.angle_beta   90.00
_cell.angle_gamma   90.00
#
_symmetry.space_group_name_H-M   'P 1'
#
loop_
_entity.id
_entity.type
_entity.pdbx_description
1 polymer ?
#
loop_
_entity_poly.entity_id
_entity_poly.type
_entity_poly.pdbx_seq_one_letter_code
_entity_poly.pdbx_strand_id
1 'polypeptide(L)'
;DLTALLDALHAREVRSVLLEGGARLAGAFVAARAVDRVVGYLAPALLGAGPQALTDGGISTIADALRLDITDARRIGPDLRITAVPATPLTKEH
;
A
#
# COMPACT_ATOMS: atom_id res chain seq x y z
N ASP A 1 -12.93 7.81 11.83
CA ASP A 1 -11.61 7.52 12.42
C ASP A 1 -11.20 6.12 11.99
N LEU A 2 -10.05 5.97 11.34
CA LEU A 2 -9.56 4.68 10.85
C LEU A 2 -9.01 3.81 11.99
N THR A 3 -8.37 4.41 12.99
CA THR A 3 -7.82 3.68 14.15
C THR A 3 -8.94 2.99 14.92
N ALA A 4 -10.00 3.73 15.24
CA ALA A 4 -11.16 3.17 15.93
C ALA A 4 -11.83 2.00 15.15
N LEU A 5 -11.81 2.06 13.81
CA LEU A 5 -12.31 0.96 12.98
C LEU A 5 -11.42 -0.29 13.11
N LEU A 6 -10.10 -0.12 13.04
CA LEU A 6 -9.15 -1.23 13.16
C LEU A 6 -9.20 -1.85 14.56
N ASP A 7 -9.35 -1.04 15.61
CA ASP A 7 -9.52 -1.51 16.99
C ASP A 7 -10.81 -2.33 17.14
N ALA A 8 -11.92 -1.86 16.56
CA ALA A 8 -13.18 -2.59 16.58
C ALA A 8 -13.10 -3.93 15.82
N LEU A 9 -12.37 -3.99 14.71
CA LEU A 9 -12.11 -5.23 13.98
C LEU A 9 -11.23 -6.18 14.79
N HIS A 10 -10.19 -5.66 15.45
CA HIS A 10 -9.33 -6.45 16.33
C HIS A 10 -10.11 -7.06 17.50
N ALA A 11 -11.00 -6.29 18.14
CA ALA A 11 -11.88 -6.76 19.21
C ALA A 11 -12.83 -7.89 18.76
N ARG A 12 -13.09 -8.00 17.45
CA ARG A 12 -13.86 -9.08 16.81
C ARG A 12 -12.98 -10.21 16.29
N GLU A 13 -11.73 -10.28 16.74
CA GLU A 13 -10.70 -11.25 16.37
C GLU A 13 -10.30 -11.24 14.88
N VAL A 14 -10.62 -10.16 14.15
CA VAL A 14 -10.13 -9.98 12.79
C VAL A 14 -8.66 -9.59 12.83
N ARG A 15 -7.78 -10.49 12.41
CA ARG A 15 -6.31 -10.32 12.45
C ARG A 15 -5.71 -9.77 11.16
N SER A 16 -6.43 -9.84 10.05
CA SER A 16 -6.00 -9.34 8.75
C SER A 16 -7.17 -8.77 7.97
N VAL A 17 -6.95 -7.65 7.31
CA VAL A 17 -7.93 -7.01 6.43
C VAL A 17 -7.32 -6.89 5.03
N LEU A 18 -8.09 -7.30 4.03
CA LEU A 18 -7.73 -7.05 2.63
C LEU A 18 -8.41 -5.77 2.16
N LEU A 19 -7.63 -4.87 1.57
CA LEU A 19 -8.10 -3.59 1.05
C LEU A 19 -8.28 -3.69 -0.47
N GLU A 20 -9.53 -3.75 -0.94
CA GLU A 20 -9.85 -3.82 -2.38
C GLU A 20 -10.49 -2.54 -2.94
N GLY A 21 -10.59 -1.48 -2.13
CA GLY A 21 -11.17 -0.22 -2.58
C GLY A 21 -10.23 0.60 -3.48
N GLY A 22 -10.78 1.62 -4.12
CA GLY A 22 -10.03 2.51 -5.02
C GLY A 22 -9.02 3.42 -4.32
N ALA A 23 -8.37 4.27 -5.13
CA ALA A 23 -7.21 5.09 -4.76
C ALA A 23 -7.37 5.92 -3.47
N ARG A 24 -8.57 6.45 -3.20
CA ARG A 24 -8.88 7.23 -1.99
C ARG A 24 -8.83 6.37 -0.72
N LEU A 25 -9.34 5.14 -0.79
CA LEU A 25 -9.32 4.23 0.36
C LEU A 25 -7.89 3.77 0.64
N ALA A 26 -7.16 3.37 -0.41
CA ALA A 26 -5.74 3.03 -0.31
C ALA A 26 -4.93 4.21 0.27
N GLY A 27 -5.19 5.42 -0.20
CA GLY A 27 -4.57 6.65 0.31
C GLY A 27 -4.80 6.88 1.78
N ALA A 28 -6.05 6.75 2.26
CA ALA A 28 -6.35 6.93 3.69
C ALA A 28 -5.57 5.98 4.60
N PHE A 29 -5.39 4.72 4.20
CA PHE A 29 -4.58 3.75 4.95
C PHE A 29 -3.08 4.07 4.90
N VAL A 30 -2.58 4.51 3.75
CA VAL A 30 -1.18 4.96 3.61
C VAL A 30 -0.91 6.19 4.48
N ALA A 31 -1.80 7.19 4.45
CA ALA A 31 -1.70 8.40 5.25
C ALA A 31 -1.70 8.11 6.76
N ALA A 32 -2.49 7.12 7.18
CA ALA A 32 -2.55 6.65 8.56
C ALA A 32 -1.40 5.71 8.96
N ARG A 33 -0.46 5.40 8.05
CA ARG A 33 0.61 4.41 8.24
C ARG A 33 0.10 3.03 8.68
N ALA A 34 -1.07 2.64 8.19
CA ALA A 34 -1.77 1.41 8.56
C ALA A 34 -1.70 0.34 7.45
N VAL A 35 -0.56 0.26 6.74
CA VAL A 35 -0.34 -0.69 5.65
C VAL A 35 0.88 -1.54 5.97
N ASP A 36 0.68 -2.83 6.20
CA ASP A 36 1.77 -3.78 6.48
C ASP A 36 2.30 -4.48 5.22
N ARG A 37 1.46 -4.59 4.18
CA ARG A 37 1.78 -5.29 2.94
C ARG A 37 1.04 -4.66 1.77
N VAL A 38 1.74 -4.50 0.65
CA VAL A 38 1.18 -4.10 -0.64
C VAL A 38 1.27 -5.27 -1.61
N VAL A 39 0.16 -5.59 -2.28
CA VAL A 39 0.13 -6.53 -3.41
C VAL A 39 -0.31 -5.76 -4.64
N GLY A 40 0.64 -5.43 -5.52
CA GLY A 40 0.40 -4.71 -6.76
C GLY A 40 0.33 -5.64 -7.96
N TYR A 41 -0.57 -5.35 -8.89
CA TYR A 41 -0.65 -6.01 -10.19
C TYR A 41 -0.37 -5.01 -11.30
N LEU A 42 0.55 -5.35 -12.19
CA LEU A 42 0.93 -4.56 -13.34
C LEU A 42 0.60 -5.33 -14.62
N ALA A 43 -0.38 -4.85 -15.35
CA ALA A 43 -0.73 -5.37 -16.67
C ALA A 43 0.25 -4.84 -17.74
N PRO A 44 0.54 -5.60 -18.80
CA PRO A 44 1.36 -5.15 -19.94
C PRO A 44 0.55 -4.26 -20.90
N ALA A 45 -0.05 -3.20 -20.37
CA ALA A 45 -0.92 -2.27 -21.12
C ALA A 45 -0.60 -0.81 -20.78
N LEU A 46 -0.66 0.05 -21.79
CA LEU A 46 -0.45 1.50 -21.65
C LEU A 46 -1.78 2.21 -21.89
N LEU A 47 -2.29 2.91 -20.87
CA LEU A 47 -3.61 3.55 -20.90
C LEU A 47 -3.56 5.09 -21.02
N GLY A 48 -2.37 5.68 -21.08
CA GLY A 48 -2.21 7.14 -21.05
C GLY A 48 -2.56 7.72 -19.68
N ALA A 49 -3.31 8.83 -19.66
CA ALA A 49 -3.75 9.48 -18.42
C ALA A 49 -4.89 8.68 -17.77
N GLY A 50 -4.51 7.75 -16.89
CA GLY A 50 -5.43 6.95 -16.09
C GLY A 50 -5.63 7.51 -14.67
N PRO A 51 -6.62 6.97 -13.93
CA PRO A 51 -6.75 7.26 -12.50
C PRO A 51 -5.48 6.84 -11.76
N GLN A 52 -5.11 7.60 -10.73
CA GLN A 52 -3.96 7.26 -9.90
C GLN A 52 -4.25 6.02 -9.05
N ALA A 53 -3.21 5.23 -8.76
CA ALA A 53 -3.33 4.07 -7.87
C ALA A 53 -3.51 4.48 -6.40
N LEU A 54 -3.08 5.69 -6.03
CA LEU A 54 -3.16 6.25 -4.69
C LEU A 54 -3.59 7.71 -4.78
N THR A 55 -4.48 8.16 -3.91
CA THR A 55 -4.93 9.57 -3.82
C THR A 55 -5.02 9.97 -2.36
N ASP A 56 -4.55 11.17 -2.01
CA ASP A 56 -4.55 11.69 -0.63
C ASP A 56 -3.75 10.85 0.39
N GLY A 57 -2.66 10.24 -0.05
CA GLY A 57 -1.80 9.38 0.79
C GLY A 57 -0.95 10.11 1.84
N GLY A 58 -1.10 11.42 2.02
CA GLY A 58 -0.24 12.23 2.88
C GLY A 58 1.21 12.39 2.37
N ILE A 59 1.48 11.98 1.11
CA ILE A 59 2.79 12.09 0.46
C ILE A 59 2.82 13.36 -0.37
N SER A 60 3.52 14.38 0.10
CA SER A 60 3.66 15.67 -0.59
C SER A 60 5.05 15.87 -1.21
N THR A 61 6.05 15.18 -0.66
CA THR A 61 7.44 15.23 -1.10
C THR A 61 8.01 13.83 -1.28
N ILE A 62 9.16 13.74 -1.94
CA ILE A 62 9.88 12.47 -2.09
C ILE A 62 10.38 11.91 -0.76
N ALA A 63 10.57 12.77 0.25
CA ALA A 63 10.96 12.38 1.60
C ALA A 63 9.79 11.74 2.37
N ASP A 64 8.56 12.11 2.05
CA ASP A 64 7.34 11.54 2.64
C ASP A 64 6.96 10.19 2.02
N ALA A 65 7.61 9.80 0.92
CA ALA A 65 7.24 8.63 0.15
C ALA A 65 7.29 7.34 0.99
N LEU A 66 6.20 6.56 0.98
CA LEU A 66 6.18 5.21 1.53
C LEU A 66 7.13 4.33 0.70
N ARG A 67 8.30 4.06 1.25
CA ARG A 67 9.28 3.15 0.65
C ARG A 67 8.88 1.72 0.96
N LEU A 68 9.02 0.84 -0.03
CA LEU A 68 8.63 -0.56 0.04
C LEU A 68 9.80 -1.44 -0.36
N ASP A 69 10.01 -2.53 0.38
CA ASP A 69 10.92 -3.61 0.02
C ASP A 69 10.13 -4.73 -0.66
N ILE A 70 10.52 -5.10 -1.88
CA ILE A 70 9.88 -6.18 -2.63
C ILE A 70 10.27 -7.52 -2.00
N THR A 71 9.26 -8.31 -1.64
CA THR A 71 9.41 -9.63 -1.03
C THR A 71 9.13 -10.78 -2.00
N ASP A 72 8.32 -10.54 -3.03
CA ASP A 72 8.00 -11.49 -4.10
C ASP A 72 7.64 -10.71 -5.38
N ALA A 73 8.13 -11.17 -6.52
CA ALA A 73 7.76 -10.64 -7.83
C ALA A 73 7.69 -11.79 -8.83
N ARG A 74 6.51 -12.01 -9.40
CA ARG A 74 6.30 -13.09 -10.38
C ARG A 74 5.22 -12.78 -11.38
N ARG A 75 5.27 -13.47 -12.51
CA ARG A 75 4.20 -13.40 -13.51
C ARG A 75 2.99 -14.22 -13.08
N ILE A 76 1.79 -13.67 -13.32
CA ILE A 76 0.51 -14.35 -13.21
C ILE A 76 -0.20 -14.17 -14.56
N GLY A 77 -0.12 -15.19 -15.42
CA GLY A 77 -0.56 -15.06 -16.81
C GLY A 77 0.23 -13.95 -17.55
N PRO A 78 -0.44 -12.94 -18.14
CA PRO A 78 0.23 -11.82 -18.80
C PRO A 78 0.77 -10.76 -17.83
N ASP A 79 0.29 -10.73 -16.58
CA ASP A 79 0.55 -9.65 -15.63
C ASP A 79 1.74 -9.95 -14.72
N LEU A 80 2.33 -8.91 -14.13
CA LEU A 80 3.30 -9.01 -13.04
C LEU A 80 2.60 -8.75 -11.71
N ARG A 81 2.77 -9.65 -10.75
CA ARG A 81 2.37 -9.44 -9.36
C ARG A 81 3.59 -9.15 -8.50
N ILE A 82 3.55 -8.04 -7.77
CA ILE A 82 4.57 -7.62 -6.82
C ILE A 82 3.96 -7.66 -5.41
N THR A 83 4.61 -8.36 -4.48
CA THR A 83 4.30 -8.28 -3.05
C THR A 83 5.45 -7.55 -2.36
N ALA A 84 5.13 -6.52 -1.59
CA ALA A 84 6.10 -5.70 -0.90
C ALA A 84 5.63 -5.34 0.51
N VAL A 85 6.56 -5.01 1.38
CA VAL A 85 6.31 -4.54 2.75
C VAL A 85 6.94 -3.16 2.94
N PRO A 86 6.45 -2.31 3.85
CA PRO A 86 7.12 -1.05 4.19
C PRO A 86 8.60 -1.29 4.53
N ALA A 87 9.46 -0.51 3.91
CA ALA A 87 10.88 -0.58 4.17
C ALA A 87 11.17 -0.13 5.60
N THR A 88 12.07 -0.84 6.29
CA THR A 88 12.56 -0.38 7.58
C THR A 88 13.40 0.88 7.32
N PRO A 89 13.18 2.00 8.05
CA PRO A 89 14.02 3.18 7.89
C PRO A 89 15.48 2.80 8.07
N LEU A 90 16.33 3.14 7.10
CA LEU A 90 17.78 3.03 7.28
C LEU A 90 18.15 3.94 8.44
N THR A 91 18.51 3.37 9.60
CA THR A 91 19.19 4.13 10.65
C THR A 91 20.49 4.63 10.04
N LYS A 92 20.56 5.92 9.74
CA LYS A 92 21.85 6.56 9.51
C LYS A 92 22.52 6.58 10.87
N GLU A 93 23.41 5.64 11.14
CA GLU A 93 24.47 5.95 12.08
C GLU A 93 25.30 7.06 11.43
N HIS A 94 25.39 8.19 12.13
CA HIS A 94 26.49 9.19 12.19
C HIS A 94 25.93 10.51 12.73
#